data_AF-A0A1N6IWM2-F1
#
_entry.id   AF-A0A1N6IWM2-F1
#
_cell.length_a   1.000
_cell.length_b   1.000
_cell.length_c   1.000
_cell.angle_alpha   90.00
_cell.angle_beta   90.00
_cell.angle_gamma   90.00
#
_symmetry.space_group_name_H-M   'P 1'
#
loop_
_entity.id
_entity.type
_entity.pdbx_description
1 polymer ?
#
loop_
_entity_poly.entity_id
_entity_poly.type
_entity_poly.pdbx_seq_one_letter_code
_entity_poly.pdbx_strand_id
1 'polypeptide(L)'
;MGGQNETRIEGGVGTVALYHNVYRNEGFEEAALTLFKLVQDAQVKSPNQRRTLFLDIEGHRNEQGGFDSDMFELQQEFLIGFLSQFLSEIHCPLVAITNPKGQKNEIPDRLDIRARVEQEPMGEA
;
A
#
# COMPACT_ATOMS: atom_id res chain seq x y z
N MET A 1 -17.35 -18.39 -3.92
CA MET A 1 -16.80 -18.29 -2.55
C MET A 1 -16.04 -16.98 -2.50
N GLY A 2 -16.57 -15.98 -1.80
CA GLY A 2 -15.89 -14.69 -1.68
C GLY A 2 -14.67 -14.87 -0.81
N GLY A 3 -13.48 -14.75 -1.40
CA GLY A 3 -12.24 -14.69 -0.64
C GLY A 3 -12.32 -13.48 0.28
N GLN A 4 -12.27 -13.72 1.59
CA GLN A 4 -12.11 -12.63 2.54
C GLN A 4 -10.68 -12.12 2.40
N ASN A 5 -10.49 -10.81 2.29
CA ASN A 5 -9.17 -10.18 2.20
C ASN A 5 -8.25 -10.72 3.31
N GLU A 6 -7.14 -11.35 2.93
CA GLU A 6 -6.28 -12.07 3.87
C GLU A 6 -5.20 -11.12 4.39
N THR A 7 -5.59 -10.31 5.37
CA THR A 7 -4.68 -9.34 6.02
C THR A 7 -4.15 -9.90 7.32
N ARG A 8 -2.82 -9.94 7.48
CA ARG A 8 -2.17 -10.49 8.68
C ARG A 8 -1.00 -9.63 9.15
N ILE A 9 -0.76 -9.66 10.46
CA ILE A 9 0.42 -9.09 11.10
C ILE A 9 1.08 -10.24 11.87
N GLU A 10 2.31 -10.57 11.51
CA GLU A 10 3.10 -11.59 12.20
C GLU A 10 4.33 -10.95 12.82
N GLY A 11 4.46 -11.07 14.15
CA GLY A 11 5.60 -10.53 14.90
C GLY A 11 6.72 -11.55 15.03
N GLY A 12 7.94 -11.16 14.67
CA GLY A 12 9.19 -11.87 14.96
C GLY A 12 10.08 -11.10 15.92
N VAL A 13 11.30 -11.59 16.17
CA VAL A 13 12.28 -10.85 16.99
C VAL A 13 12.78 -9.63 16.20
N GLY A 14 12.26 -8.45 16.51
CA GLY A 14 12.72 -7.15 16.00
C GLY A 14 12.12 -6.71 14.66
N THR A 15 11.33 -7.55 14.00
CA THR A 15 10.64 -7.25 12.73
C THR A 15 9.23 -7.81 12.74
N VAL A 16 8.32 -7.10 12.09
CA VAL A 16 6.92 -7.44 11.91
C VAL A 16 6.65 -7.56 10.42
N ALA A 17 6.12 -8.70 10.01
CA ALA A 17 5.67 -8.92 8.65
C ALA A 17 4.20 -8.49 8.52
N LEU A 18 3.93 -7.69 7.50
CA LEU A 18 2.61 -7.19 7.14
C LEU A 18 2.21 -7.88 5.84
N TYR A 19 1.11 -8.62 5.85
CA TYR A 19 0.61 -9.34 4.68
C TYR A 19 -0.73 -8.77 4.27
N HIS A 20 -0.91 -8.54 2.97
CA HIS A 20 -2.19 -8.20 2.39
C HIS A 20 -2.28 -8.75 0.96
N ASN A 21 -3.44 -9.30 0.60
CA ASN A 21 -3.74 -9.76 -0.76
C ASN A 21 -4.91 -8.94 -1.30
N VAL A 22 -4.66 -8.22 -2.40
CA VAL A 22 -5.66 -7.40 -3.09
C VAL A 22 -6.40 -8.28 -4.09
N TYR A 23 -7.72 -8.41 -3.91
CA TYR A 23 -8.58 -9.17 -4.80
C TYR A 23 -9.36 -8.24 -5.75
N ARG A 24 -9.91 -8.81 -6.83
CA ARG A 24 -10.65 -8.07 -7.89
C ARG A 24 -11.74 -7.09 -7.44
N ASN A 25 -12.29 -7.27 -6.25
CA ASN A 25 -13.33 -6.42 -5.68
C ASN A 25 -12.77 -5.22 -4.90
N GLU A 26 -11.46 -5.08 -4.81
CA GLU A 26 -10.76 -4.04 -4.08
C GLU A 26 -10.09 -3.07 -5.06
N GLY A 27 -10.61 -1.85 -5.14
CA GLY A 27 -10.02 -0.79 -5.94
C GLY A 27 -8.82 -0.13 -5.25
N PHE A 28 -8.25 0.88 -5.90
CA PHE A 28 -7.12 1.63 -5.36
C PHE A 28 -7.36 2.16 -3.93
N GLU A 29 -8.47 2.86 -3.72
CA GLU A 29 -8.75 3.57 -2.46
C GLU A 29 -8.90 2.60 -1.28
N GLU A 30 -9.65 1.52 -1.47
CA GLU A 30 -9.86 0.48 -0.46
C GLU A 30 -8.53 -0.20 -0.08
N ALA A 31 -7.71 -0.57 -1.07
CA ALA A 31 -6.39 -1.16 -0.83
C ALA A 31 -5.46 -0.20 -0.10
N ALA A 32 -5.42 1.07 -0.51
CA ALA A 32 -4.58 2.09 0.11
C ALA A 32 -4.96 2.33 1.58
N LEU A 33 -6.25 2.42 1.88
CA LEU A 33 -6.76 2.55 3.25
C LEU A 33 -6.44 1.32 4.10
N THR A 34 -6.64 0.11 3.56
CA THR A 34 -6.32 -1.15 4.25
C THR A 34 -4.83 -1.24 4.58
N LEU A 35 -3.96 -0.93 3.62
CA LEU A 35 -2.51 -0.94 3.81
C LEU A 35 -2.04 0.11 4.82
N PHE A 36 -2.60 1.31 4.77
CA PHE A 36 -2.29 2.35 5.76
C PHE A 36 -2.72 1.92 7.17
N LYS A 37 -3.91 1.34 7.29
CA LYS A 37 -4.42 0.81 8.55
C LYS A 37 -3.55 -0.31 9.10
N LEU A 38 -3.04 -1.19 8.23
CA LEU A 38 -2.13 -2.27 8.59
C LEU A 38 -0.83 -1.73 9.22
N VAL A 39 -0.28 -0.65 8.67
CA VAL A 39 0.90 0.03 9.20
C VAL A 39 0.63 0.68 10.56
N GLN A 40 -0.52 1.35 10.72
CA GLN A 40 -0.96 1.88 12.03
C GLN A 40 -1.08 0.77 13.08
N ASP A 41 -1.79 -0.31 12.74
CA ASP A 41 -2.03 -1.42 13.66
C ASP A 41 -0.72 -2.13 14.05
N ALA A 42 0.24 -2.23 13.13
CA ALA A 42 1.56 -2.77 13.41
C ALA A 42 2.33 -1.91 14.42
N GLN A 43 2.27 -0.58 14.31
CA GLN A 43 2.90 0.32 15.28
C GLN A 43 2.24 0.25 16.66
N VAL A 44 0.92 0.04 16.73
CA VAL A 44 0.21 -0.16 18.02
C VAL A 44 0.58 -1.49 18.66
N LYS A 45 0.56 -2.58 17.88
CA LYS A 45 0.79 -3.95 18.39
C LYS A 45 2.26 -4.26 18.61
N SER A 46 3.15 -3.60 17.87
CA SER A 46 4.60 -3.85 17.89
C SER A 46 5.36 -2.53 17.72
N PRO A 47 5.36 -1.68 18.76
CA PRO A 47 5.90 -0.32 18.68
C PRO A 47 7.35 -0.29 18.22
N ASN A 48 7.62 0.54 17.22
CA ASN A 48 8.95 0.84 16.67
C ASN A 48 9.70 -0.34 16.06
N GLN A 49 9.08 -1.52 15.98
CA GLN A 49 9.67 -2.65 15.29
C GLN A 49 9.71 -2.39 13.78
N ARG A 50 10.72 -2.97 13.10
CA ARG A 50 10.82 -2.88 11.64
C ARG A 50 9.59 -3.51 11.00
N ARG A 51 9.04 -2.88 9.97
CA ARG A 51 7.86 -3.36 9.25
C ARG A 51 8.25 -3.75 7.83
N THR A 52 7.99 -4.99 7.46
CA THR A 52 8.18 -5.49 6.10
C THR A 52 6.81 -5.80 5.51
N LEU A 53 6.45 -5.13 4.42
CA LEU A 53 5.21 -5.38 3.70
C LEU A 53 5.40 -6.43 2.62
N PHE A 54 4.50 -7.41 2.59
CA PHE A 54 4.31 -8.36 1.51
C PHE A 54 2.90 -8.14 0.95
N LEU A 55 2.85 -7.71 -0.31
CA LEU A 55 1.61 -7.47 -1.04
C LEU A 55 1.51 -8.47 -2.18
N ASP A 56 0.40 -9.19 -2.23
CA ASP A 56 -0.02 -9.94 -3.42
C ASP A 56 -1.22 -9.26 -4.07
N ILE A 57 -1.35 -9.43 -5.39
CA ILE A 57 -2.46 -8.87 -6.16
C ILE A 57 -3.02 -9.96 -7.06
N GLU A 58 -4.25 -10.38 -6.75
CA GLU A 58 -4.99 -11.40 -7.46
C GLU A 58 -6.02 -10.80 -8.43
N GLY A 59 -5.72 -10.93 -9.72
CA GLY A 59 -6.52 -10.32 -10.78
C GLY A 59 -5.94 -8.97 -11.18
N HIS A 60 -6.81 -7.99 -11.42
CA HIS A 60 -6.43 -6.65 -11.88
C HIS A 60 -5.48 -6.65 -13.07
N ARG A 61 -5.74 -7.52 -14.04
CA ARG A 61 -4.94 -7.62 -15.27
C ARG A 61 -5.65 -6.92 -16.41
N ASN A 62 -4.90 -6.13 -17.17
CA ASN A 62 -5.34 -5.62 -18.46
C ASN A 62 -5.16 -6.68 -19.56
N GLU A 63 -5.66 -6.42 -20.76
CA GLU A 63 -5.60 -7.35 -21.90
C GLU A 63 -4.16 -7.70 -22.34
N GLN A 64 -3.18 -6.86 -21.96
CA GLN A 64 -1.76 -7.07 -22.25
C GLN A 64 -1.05 -7.86 -21.14
N GLY A 65 -1.77 -8.30 -20.11
CA GLY A 65 -1.22 -9.05 -18.96
C GLY A 65 -0.55 -8.17 -17.91
N GLY A 66 -0.49 -6.85 -18.10
CA GLY A 66 -0.05 -5.89 -17.09
C GLY A 66 -1.11 -5.67 -16.01
N PHE A 67 -0.76 -4.95 -14.95
CA PHE A 67 -1.77 -4.48 -14.00
C PHE A 67 -2.67 -3.40 -14.62
N ASP A 68 -3.91 -3.29 -14.16
CA ASP A 68 -4.76 -2.13 -14.47
C ASP A 68 -4.20 -0.83 -13.84
N SER A 69 -4.80 0.31 -14.17
CA SER A 69 -4.31 1.61 -13.75
C SER A 69 -4.28 1.74 -12.22
N ASP A 70 -5.33 1.25 -11.55
CA ASP A 70 -5.46 1.30 -10.09
C ASP A 70 -4.34 0.52 -9.40
N MET A 71 -4.08 -0.72 -9.81
CA MET A 71 -3.05 -1.54 -9.19
C MET A 71 -1.63 -1.13 -9.58
N PHE A 72 -1.47 -0.48 -10.72
CA PHE A 72 -0.22 0.17 -11.07
C PHE A 72 0.05 1.38 -10.19
N GLU A 73 -0.93 2.26 -10.02
CA GLU A 73 -0.87 3.46 -9.15
C GLU A 73 -0.64 3.07 -7.68
N LEU A 74 -1.34 2.03 -7.20
CA LEU A 74 -1.14 1.50 -5.85
C LEU A 74 0.33 1.13 -5.63
N GLN A 75 0.92 0.37 -6.54
CA GLN A 75 2.30 -0.12 -6.39
C GLN A 75 3.35 0.97 -6.58
N GLN A 76 3.21 1.87 -7.56
CA GLN A 76 4.25 2.84 -7.90
C GLN A 76 4.11 4.15 -7.12
N GLU A 77 2.90 4.72 -7.06
CA GLU A 77 2.70 6.04 -6.47
C GLU A 77 2.43 5.92 -4.97
N PHE A 78 1.50 5.05 -4.57
CA PHE A 78 1.14 4.94 -3.16
C PHE A 78 2.18 4.18 -2.33
N LEU A 79 2.55 2.95 -2.70
CA LEU A 79 3.50 2.16 -1.91
C LEU A 79 4.89 2.79 -1.89
N ILE A 80 5.47 3.07 -3.05
CA ILE A 80 6.84 3.59 -3.14
C ILE A 80 6.87 5.08 -2.79
N GLY A 81 5.98 5.88 -3.39
CA GLY A 81 5.97 7.33 -3.24
C GLY A 81 5.52 7.82 -1.86
N PHE A 82 4.58 7.12 -1.21
CA PHE A 82 4.01 7.57 0.07
C PHE A 82 4.27 6.61 1.24
N LEU A 83 3.89 5.33 1.13
CA LEU A 83 3.85 4.40 2.25
C LEU A 83 5.24 3.93 2.69
N SER A 84 6.21 3.90 1.76
CA SER A 84 7.57 3.41 1.98
C SER A 84 8.28 4.06 3.17
N GLN A 85 7.97 5.32 3.47
CA GLN A 85 8.57 6.03 4.61
C GLN A 85 8.21 5.40 5.97
N PHE A 86 7.10 4.67 6.06
CA PHE A 86 6.64 3.99 7.28
C PHE A 86 7.00 2.51 7.33
N LEU A 87 7.67 2.02 6.30
CA LEU A 87 8.09 0.64 6.13
C LEU A 87 9.61 0.57 6.07
N SER A 88 10.15 -0.57 6.50
CA SER A 88 11.56 -0.91 6.31
C SER A 88 11.78 -1.55 4.94
N GLU A 89 10.84 -2.39 4.50
CA GLU A 89 10.90 -3.12 3.24
C GLU A 89 9.50 -3.30 2.63
N ILE A 90 9.44 -3.37 1.31
CA ILE A 90 8.23 -3.65 0.53
C ILE A 90 8.56 -4.76 -0.47
N HIS A 91 7.72 -5.77 -0.53
CA HIS A 91 7.73 -6.84 -1.53
C HIS A 91 6.35 -6.86 -2.18
N CYS A 92 6.28 -6.46 -3.44
CA CYS A 92 5.05 -6.50 -4.25
C CYS A 92 5.36 -7.01 -5.67
N PRO A 93 4.34 -7.33 -6.48
CA PRO A 93 4.58 -8.02 -7.74
C PRO A 93 5.47 -7.26 -8.74
N LEU A 94 5.40 -5.92 -8.75
CA LEU A 94 6.24 -5.10 -9.63
C LEU A 94 7.62 -4.75 -9.04
N VAL A 95 7.79 -4.76 -7.71
CA VAL A 95 9.05 -4.32 -7.10
C VAL A 95 9.28 -4.92 -5.71
N ALA A 96 10.55 -5.15 -5.38
CA ALA A 96 11.00 -5.33 -4.02
C ALA A 96 12.01 -4.23 -3.66
N ILE A 97 11.73 -3.45 -2.61
CA ILE A 97 12.59 -2.35 -2.17
C ILE A 97 12.82 -2.36 -0.67
N THR A 98 14.02 -1.95 -0.27
CA THR A 98 14.36 -1.57 1.10
C THR A 98 14.33 -0.05 1.21
N ASN A 99 13.73 0.50 2.26
CA ASN A 99 13.70 1.93 2.50
C ASN A 99 15.09 2.44 2.91
N PRO A 100 15.78 3.23 2.06
CA PRO A 100 17.13 3.68 2.33
C PRO A 100 17.21 4.81 3.37
N LYS A 101 16.09 5.50 3.62
CA LYS A 101 16.01 6.64 4.56
C LYS A 101 15.70 6.20 6.00
N GLY A 102 15.42 4.91 6.19
CA GLY A 102 14.93 4.38 7.45
C GLY A 102 13.43 4.60 7.65
N GLN A 103 12.84 3.71 8.44
CA GLN A 103 11.43 3.71 8.75
C GLN A 103 11.09 4.82 9.77
N LYS A 104 10.04 5.59 9.48
CA LYS A 104 9.38 6.49 10.43
C LYS A 104 8.36 5.73 11.27
N ASN A 105 8.31 6.05 12.56
CA ASN A 105 7.37 5.45 13.52
C ASN A 105 6.21 6.37 13.90
N GLU A 106 6.33 7.66 13.62
CA GLU A 106 5.23 8.63 13.71
C GLU A 106 4.35 8.47 12.47
N ILE A 107 3.25 7.74 12.62
CA ILE A 107 2.28 7.48 11.56
C ILE A 107 1.10 8.44 11.77
N PRO A 108 0.64 9.16 10.73
CA PRO A 108 -0.53 10.03 10.85
C PRO A 108 -1.78 9.27 11.28
N ASP A 109 -2.70 9.96 11.96
CA ASP A 109 -3.96 9.35 12.42
C ASP A 109 -4.92 9.04 11.26
N ARG A 110 -4.80 9.76 10.14
CA ARG A 110 -5.69 9.63 8.99
C ARG A 110 -4.93 9.75 7.66
N LEU A 111 -5.41 9.01 6.68
CA LEU A 111 -5.05 9.15 5.27
C LEU A 111 -6.19 9.88 4.53
N ASP A 112 -5.84 10.91 3.76
CA ASP A 112 -6.74 11.65 2.89
C ASP A 112 -6.36 11.39 1.44
N ILE A 113 -7.20 10.66 0.71
CA ILE A 113 -7.03 10.44 -0.72
C ILE A 113 -7.90 11.47 -1.45
N ARG A 114 -7.30 12.18 -2.41
CA ARG A 114 -7.99 13.21 -3.20
C ARG A 114 -7.84 12.87 -4.66
N ALA A 115 -8.97 12.82 -5.36
CA ALA A 115 -8.96 12.75 -6.81
C ALA A 115 -8.23 13.97 -7.38
N ARG A 116 -7.37 13.72 -8.36
CA ARG A 116 -6.74 14.80 -9.11
C ARG A 116 -7.83 15.46 -9.94
N VAL A 117 -8.24 16.67 -9.57
CA VAL A 117 -9.11 17.49 -10.41
C VAL A 117 -8.24 18.03 -11.54
N GLU A 118 -8.44 17.54 -12.76
CA GLU A 118 -7.85 18.15 -13.94
C GLU A 118 -8.36 19.59 -14.00
N GLN A 119 -7.45 20.57 -13.93
CA GLN A 119 -7.82 21.96 -14.13
C GLN A 119 -8.26 22.08 -15.58
N GLU A 120 -9.56 22.29 -15.80
CA GLU A 120 -10.10 22.59 -17.13
C GLU A 120 -9.32 23.80 -17.68
N PRO A 121 -8.82 23.76 -18.93
CA PRO A 121 -8.15 24.90 -19.52
C PRO A 121 -9.17 26.05 -19.54
N MET A 122 -8.89 27.08 -18.75
CA MET A 122 -9.67 28.31 -18.69
C MET A 122 -9.67 28.90 -20.10
N GLY A 123 -10.80 28.74 -20.79
CA GLY A 123 -10.98 29.23 -22.16
C GLY A 123 -10.70 30.71 -22.20
N GLU A 124 -9.69 31.09 -22.98
CA GLU A 124 -9.45 32.48 -23.37
C GLU A 124 -10.64 32.96 -24.21
N ALA A 125 -11.27 34.04 -23.77
CA ALA A 125 -12.31 34.78 -24.48
C ALA A 125 -11.78 36.16 -24.89
#